data_AF-A0A1H5FKV2-F1
#
_entry.id   AF-A0A1H5FKV2-F1
#
_cell.length_a   1.000
_cell.length_b   1.000
_cell.length_c   1.000
_cell.angle_alpha   90.00
_cell.angle_beta   90.00
_cell.angle_gamma   90.00
#
_symmetry.space_group_name_H-M   'P 1'
#
loop_
_entity.id
_entity.type
_entity.pdbx_description
1 polymer ?
#
loop_
_entity_poly.entity_id
_entity_poly.type
_entity_poly.pdbx_seq_one_letter_code
_entity_poly.pdbx_strand_id
1 'polypeptide(L)' 'MSGLASEIATFLRTNKTWQYCDDCIFDEVDGSLDEVREETEIMRAQPEFLAGGDICTRCQKRKPVTTMALASRSA' A
#
# COMPACT_ATOMS: atom_id res chain seq x y z
N MET A 1 11.20 10.01 5.81
CA MET A 1 10.78 8.98 4.84
C MET A 1 12.04 8.50 4.15
N SER A 2 12.30 7.19 4.20
CA SER A 2 13.38 6.55 3.44
C SER A 2 13.12 6.67 1.92
N GLY A 3 14.12 6.35 1.10
CA GLY A 3 13.94 6.27 -0.35
C GLY A 3 12.85 5.27 -0.73
N LEU A 4 12.90 4.08 -0.11
CA LEU A 4 11.91 3.02 -0.29
C LEU A 4 10.50 3.46 0.11
N ALA A 5 10.32 4.14 1.24
CA ALA A 5 9.02 4.68 1.63
C ALA A 5 8.45 5.65 0.58
N SER A 6 9.30 6.42 -0.08
CA SER A 6 8.87 7.35 -1.13
C SER A 6 8.43 6.61 -2.39
N GLU A 7 9.11 5.50 -2.74
CA GLU A 7 8.75 4.63 -3.85
C GLU A 7 7.42 3.92 -3.61
N ILE A 8 7.26 3.29 -2.44
CA ILE A 8 6.01 2.61 -2.03
C ILE A 8 4.84 3.62 -2.05
N ALA A 9 5.02 4.81 -1.48
CA ALA A 9 3.99 5.84 -1.49
C ALA A 9 3.65 6.30 -2.91
N THR A 10 4.64 6.41 -3.80
CA THR A 10 4.43 6.78 -5.21
C THR A 10 3.66 5.71 -5.96
N PHE A 11 4.01 4.44 -5.77
CA PHE A 11 3.29 3.30 -6.34
C PHE A 11 1.81 3.29 -5.91
N LEU A 12 1.55 3.40 -4.60
CA LEU A 12 0.19 3.39 -4.08
C LEU A 12 -0.60 4.64 -4.53
N ARG A 13 0.02 5.83 -4.56
CA ARG A 13 -0.63 7.06 -5.05
C ARG A 13 -0.92 7.04 -6.55
N THR A 14 -0.12 6.35 -7.35
CA THR A 14 -0.41 6.14 -8.77
C THR A 14 -1.61 5.22 -8.95
N ASN A 15 -1.78 4.26 -8.04
CA ASN A 15 -2.82 3.25 -8.07
C ASN A 15 -3.89 3.45 -6.99
N LYS A 16 -4.30 4.70 -6.73
CA LYS A 16 -5.16 5.10 -5.58
C LYS A 16 -6.44 4.28 -5.37
N THR A 17 -6.98 3.67 -6.43
CA THR A 17 -8.22 2.88 -6.38
C THR A 17 -8.00 1.38 -6.14
N TRP A 18 -6.74 0.93 -6.03
CA TRP A 18 -6.34 -0.48 -6.00
C TRP A 18 -5.65 -0.81 -4.68
N GLN A 19 -5.74 -2.07 -4.27
CA GLN A 19 -5.26 -2.57 -2.98
C GLN A 19 -4.15 -3.59 -3.22
N TYR A 20 -2.96 -3.41 -2.67
CA TYR A 20 -1.81 -4.29 -2.94
C TYR A 20 -1.23 -4.88 -1.65
N CYS A 21 -0.97 -6.19 -1.62
CA CYS A 21 -0.25 -6.80 -0.50
C CYS A 21 1.25 -6.52 -0.59
N ASP A 22 1.96 -6.71 0.52
CA ASP A 22 3.40 -6.45 0.60
C ASP A 22 4.18 -7.22 -0.48
N ASP A 23 3.82 -8.48 -0.77
CA ASP A 23 4.42 -9.26 -1.86
C ASP A 23 4.31 -8.55 -3.24
N CYS A 24 3.15 -7.99 -3.56
CA CYS A 24 2.92 -7.34 -4.85
C CYS A 24 3.49 -5.91 -4.91
N ILE A 25 3.75 -5.30 -3.76
CA ILE A 25 4.48 -4.03 -3.67
C ILE A 25 5.97 -4.32 -3.86
N PHE A 26 6.49 -5.37 -3.23
CA PHE A 26 7.86 -5.83 -3.37
C PHE A 26 8.23 -6.14 -4.84
N ASP A 27 7.31 -6.70 -5.61
CA ASP A 27 7.54 -6.92 -7.05
C ASP A 27 7.74 -5.61 -7.87
N GLU A 28 7.44 -4.44 -7.30
CA GLU A 28 7.38 -3.14 -7.98
C GLU A 28 8.36 -2.09 -7.44
N VAL A 29 9.03 -2.37 -6.32
CA VAL A 29 9.95 -1.42 -5.66
C VAL A 29 11.31 -2.09 -5.40
N ASP A 30 12.37 -1.29 -5.36
CA ASP A 30 13.72 -1.82 -5.19
C ASP A 30 14.07 -1.87 -3.69
N GLY A 31 13.99 -3.05 -3.10
CA GLY A 31 14.23 -3.27 -1.67
C GLY A 31 14.02 -4.73 -1.26
N SER A 32 14.21 -5.04 0.02
CA SER A 32 13.85 -6.36 0.55
C SER A 32 12.39 -6.44 0.98
N LEU A 33 11.81 -7.64 0.97
CA LEU A 33 10.43 -7.85 1.42
C LEU A 33 10.22 -7.43 2.90
N ASP A 34 11.25 -7.57 3.74
CA ASP A 34 11.15 -7.18 5.14
C ASP A 34 11.15 -5.65 5.30
N GLU A 35 11.96 -4.91 4.52
CA GLU A 35 11.90 -3.44 4.49
C GLU A 35 10.56 -2.95 3.94
N VAL A 36 10.00 -3.62 2.91
CA VAL A 36 8.66 -3.30 2.39
C VAL A 36 7.60 -3.49 3.47
N ARG A 37 7.66 -4.57 4.25
CA ARG A 37 6.72 -4.83 5.36
C ARG A 37 6.82 -3.79 6.47
N GLU A 38 8.04 -3.42 6.86
CA GLU A 38 8.26 -2.41 7.91
C GLU A 38 7.69 -1.05 7.46
N GLU A 39 8.03 -0.62 6.24
CA GLU A 39 7.56 0.67 5.72
C GLU A 39 6.03 0.66 5.51
N THR A 40 5.44 -0.44 5.01
CA THR A 40 3.99 -0.51 4.84
C THR A 40 3.25 -0.59 6.18
N GLU A 41 3.84 -1.19 7.22
CA GLU A 41 3.30 -1.17 8.59
C GLU A 41 3.27 0.25 9.16
N ILE A 42 4.36 1.01 8.99
CA ILE A 42 4.43 2.42 9.38
C ILE A 42 3.41 3.26 8.58
N MET A 43 3.28 3.00 7.28
CA MET A 43 2.29 3.69 6.44
C MET A 43 0.85 3.42 6.88
N ARG A 44 0.51 2.17 7.24
CA ARG A 44 -0.83 1.81 7.75
C ARG A 44 -1.24 2.59 8.99
N ALA A 45 -0.28 3.10 9.76
CA ALA A 45 -0.53 3.95 10.92
C ALA A 45 -0.80 5.43 10.55
N GLN A 46 -0.53 5.82 9.30
CA GLN A 46 -0.74 7.19 8.83
C GLN A 46 -2.16 7.37 8.25
N PRO A 47 -2.80 8.52 8.49
CA PRO A 47 -4.19 8.76 8.08
C PRO A 47 -4.40 8.80 6.56
N GLU A 48 -3.34 8.92 5.76
CA GLU A 48 -3.40 8.93 4.29
C GLU A 48 -3.38 7.52 3.66
N PHE A 49 -3.12 6.48 4.45
CA PHE A 49 -3.16 5.09 4.02
C PHE A 49 -4.17 4.31 4.85
N LEU A 50 -5.05 3.55 4.19
CA LEU A 50 -6.02 2.70 4.87
C LEU A 50 -5.40 1.34 5.17
N ALA A 51 -5.36 0.99 6.45
CA ALA A 51 -5.32 -0.39 6.91
C ALA A 51 -6.70 -1.04 6.69
N GLY A 52 -7.04 -1.40 5.45
CA GLY A 52 -8.41 -1.86 5.20
C GLY A 52 -8.71 -2.14 3.75
N GLY A 53 -8.37 -3.35 3.33
CA GLY A 53 -8.80 -3.94 2.08
C GLY A 53 -8.95 -5.45 2.29
N ASP A 54 -10.00 -6.06 1.76
CA ASP A 54 -10.21 -7.50 1.98
C ASP A 54 -9.22 -8.35 1.16
N ILE A 55 -8.88 -7.87 -0.04
CA ILE A 55 -8.16 -8.68 -1.03
C ILE A 55 -7.23 -7.82 -1.89
N CYS A 56 -6.00 -8.28 -2.13
CA CYS A 56 -5.11 -7.68 -3.10
C CYS A 56 -5.69 -7.75 -4.53
N THR A 57 -5.69 -6.63 -5.24
CA THR A 57 -6.20 -6.52 -6.62
C THR A 57 -5.41 -7.38 -7.61
N ARG A 58 -4.12 -7.64 -7.38
CA ARG A 58 -3.26 -8.43 -8.28
C ARG A 58 -3.33 -9.93 -8.00
N CYS A 59 -3.04 -10.35 -6.77
CA CYS A 59 -2.83 -11.76 -6.45
C CYS A 59 -3.99 -12.42 -5.67
N GLN A 60 -5.03 -11.66 -5.36
CA GLN A 60 -6.18 -12.10 -4.58
C GLN A 60 -5.85 -12.65 -3.16
N LYS A 61 -4.66 -12.36 -2.61
CA LYS A 61 -4.28 -12.72 -1.24
C LYS A 61 -4.87 -11.75 -0.21
N ARG A 62 -5.08 -12.23 1.03
CA ARG A 62 -5.58 -11.43 2.18
C ARG A 62 -4.45 -10.55 2.77
N LYS A 63 -4.79 -9.35 3.27
CA LYS A 63 -3.94 -8.30 3.90
C LYS A 63 -3.30 -7.20 2.99
N PRO A 64 -3.99 -6.60 2.01
CA PRO A 64 -3.44 -5.47 1.26
C PRO A 64 -3.20 -4.20 2.10
N VAL A 65 -2.25 -3.37 1.66
CA VAL A 65 -2.01 -1.96 1.98
C VAL A 65 -2.68 -1.13 0.90
N THR A 66 -3.35 -0.04 1.25
CA THR A 66 -4.07 0.80 0.29
C THR A 66 -3.88 2.27 0.68
N THR A 67 -3.71 3.18 -0.27
CA THR A 67 -3.83 4.61 0.01
C THR A 67 -5.30 4.97 0.18
N MET A 68 -5.63 5.95 1.03
CA MET A 68 -6.91 6.64 0.92
C MET A 68 -7.00 7.28 -0.47
N ALA A 69 -7.62 6.60 -1.44
CA ALA A 69 -8.56 7.33 -2.26
C ALA A 69 -9.55 7.92 -1.26
N LEU A 70 -9.60 9.25 -1.17
CA LEU A 70 -10.68 9.98 -0.51
C LEU A 70 -11.94 9.13 -0.62
N ALA A 71 -12.42 8.61 0.50
CA ALA A 71 -13.73 7.98 0.53
C ALA A 71 -14.69 9.06 0.02
N SER A 72 -15.01 9.02 -1.26
CA SER A 72 -16.04 9.83 -1.85
C SER A 72 -17.28 9.49 -1.06
N ARG A 73 -17.68 10.40 -0.18
CA ARG A 73 -18.98 10.39 0.46
C ARG A 73 -20.00 10.04 -0.61
N SER A 74 -20.66 8.91 -0.45
CA SER A 74 -21.95 8.62 -1.06
C SER A 74 -22.87 8.50 0.15
N ALA A 75 -23.46 9.62 0.59
CA ALA A 75 -24.72 10.18 0.09
C ALA A 75 -25.90 9.30 0.54
#